data_AF-A0A256IZ09-F1
#
_entry.id   AF-A0A256IZ09-F1
#
_cell.length_a   1.000
_cell.length_b   1.000
_cell.length_c   1.000
_cell.angle_alpha   90.00
_cell.angle_beta   90.00
_cell.angle_gamma   90.00
#
_symmetry.space_group_name_H-M   'P 1'
#
loop_
_entity.id
_entity.type
_entity.pdbx_description
1 polymer ?
#
loop_
_entity_poly.entity_id
_entity_poly.type
_entity_poly.pdbx_seq_one_letter_code
_entity_poly.pdbx_strand_id
1 'polypeptide(L)'
;MEMTRRDAAAALAAIGATGGVALGVRRATGDGGRGGAEAEPARDGDGTPGDEAVREAMTAVARTVYPEAVSGLDAFVDGLLDGRLDGSAHAEGIRAAVAEVESAARSWYGAPVADLSPADRDDLLREMGADVAEENPDGTTAERVRYYVVNELLLALYASPTGGELVGIENPQGHAGGAESYRQGPR
;
A
#
# COMPACT_ATOMS: atom_id res chain seq x y z
N MET A 1 1.32 9.09 17.68
CA MET A 1 0.06 8.33 17.49
C MET A 1 0.43 6.94 17.03
N GLU A 2 -0.09 5.92 17.70
CA GLU A 2 0.31 4.53 17.46
C GLU A 2 -0.68 3.83 16.53
N MET A 3 -0.20 3.35 15.39
CA MET A 3 -1.00 2.54 14.48
C MET A 3 -1.02 1.08 14.92
N THR A 4 -2.16 0.43 14.67
CA THR A 4 -2.39 -0.96 15.06
C THR A 4 -2.90 -1.81 13.89
N ARG A 5 -2.94 -3.13 14.07
CA ARG A 5 -3.64 -4.03 13.12
C ARG A 5 -5.12 -3.70 12.97
N ARG A 6 -5.75 -3.12 14.00
CA ARG A 6 -7.15 -2.67 13.93
C ARG A 6 -7.29 -1.50 12.96
N ASP A 7 -6.33 -0.58 12.97
CA ASP A 7 -6.27 0.53 12.00
C ASP A 7 -6.11 0.00 10.58
N ALA A 8 -5.27 -1.02 10.37
CA ALA A 8 -5.10 -1.65 9.06
C ALA A 8 -6.40 -2.30 8.57
N ALA A 9 -7.10 -3.03 9.44
CA ALA A 9 -8.40 -3.64 9.11
C ALA A 9 -9.47 -2.58 8.77
N ALA A 10 -9.50 -1.47 9.51
CA ALA A 10 -10.40 -0.36 9.23
C ALA A 10 -10.08 0.33 7.89
N ALA A 11 -8.79 0.55 7.60
CA ALA A 11 -8.34 1.11 6.33
C ALA A 11 -8.72 0.20 5.15
N LEU A 12 -8.46 -1.11 5.25
CA LEU A 12 -8.85 -2.09 4.22
C LEU A 12 -10.36 -2.11 3.97
N ALA A 13 -11.17 -2.03 5.03
CA ALA A 13 -12.62 -1.95 4.92
C ALA A 13 -13.08 -0.67 4.20
N ALA A 14 -12.46 0.47 4.50
CA ALA A 14 -12.76 1.75 3.87
C ALA A 14 -12.34 1.79 2.39
N ILE A 15 -11.25 1.14 2.02
CA ILE A 15 -10.74 1.09 0.64
C ILE A 15 -11.47 0.03 -0.21
N GLY A 16 -12.34 -0.78 0.39
CA GLY A 16 -13.05 -1.86 -0.31
C GLY A 16 -12.12 -3.03 -0.68
N ALA A 17 -10.98 -3.14 -0.01
CA ALA A 17 -9.95 -4.14 -0.25
C ALA A 17 -10.24 -5.49 0.43
N THR A 18 -11.38 -5.63 1.09
CA THR A 18 -11.83 -6.92 1.64
C THR A 18 -12.23 -7.83 0.49
N GLY A 19 -11.26 -8.57 -0.06
CA GLY A 19 -11.55 -9.73 -0.89
C GLY A 19 -12.55 -10.64 -0.17
N GLY A 20 -13.82 -10.60 -0.56
CA GLY A 20 -14.79 -11.65 -0.21
C GLY A 20 -15.68 -11.46 1.04
N VAL A 21 -16.06 -10.25 1.47
CA VAL A 21 -17.31 -10.08 2.25
C VAL A 21 -18.36 -9.41 1.37
N ALA A 22 -18.98 -10.22 0.50
CA ALA A 22 -20.23 -9.86 -0.16
C ALA A 22 -21.35 -9.81 0.89
N LEU A 23 -21.56 -8.65 1.52
CA LEU A 23 -22.87 -8.35 2.10
C LEU A 23 -23.86 -8.30 0.92
N GLY A 24 -24.73 -9.29 0.87
CA GLY A 24 -25.45 -9.70 -0.32
C GLY A 24 -26.22 -8.60 -1.04
N VAL A 25 -25.81 -8.31 -2.27
CA VAL A 25 -26.73 -7.89 -3.33
C VAL A 25 -26.65 -8.92 -4.43
N ARG A 26 -27.65 -9.81 -4.44
CA ARG A 26 -27.87 -10.81 -5.48
C ARG A 26 -28.18 -10.07 -6.79
N ARG A 27 -27.22 -10.01 -7.73
CA ARG A 27 -27.52 -9.70 -9.13
C ARG A 27 -26.71 -10.64 -10.04
N ALA A 28 -27.45 -11.40 -10.83
CA ALA A 28 -26.96 -12.48 -11.68
C ALA A 28 -26.39 -11.96 -13.00
N THR A 29 -25.21 -12.48 -13.37
CA THR A 29 -24.63 -12.66 -14.72
C THR A 29 -23.45 -13.61 -14.52
N GLY A 30 -23.18 -14.69 -15.25
CA GLY A 30 -23.39 -15.00 -16.66
C GLY A 30 -22.04 -15.53 -17.19
N ASP A 31 -21.95 -16.86 -17.29
CA ASP A 31 -21.12 -17.75 -18.15
C ASP A 31 -19.76 -17.34 -18.78
N GLY A 32 -18.88 -18.36 -18.88
CA GLY A 32 -17.73 -18.47 -19.79
C GLY A 32 -16.36 -18.15 -19.17
N GLY A 33 -15.27 -18.90 -19.30
CA GLY A 33 -14.90 -20.05 -20.13
C GLY A 33 -13.37 -20.22 -20.04
N ARG A 34 -12.87 -21.46 -20.11
CA ARG A 34 -11.47 -21.91 -19.99
C ARG A 34 -10.50 -21.24 -20.99
N GLY A 35 -9.22 -21.16 -20.60
CA GLY A 35 -8.09 -21.07 -21.54
C GLY A 35 -6.73 -21.12 -20.85
N GLY A 36 -6.06 -22.27 -20.88
CA GLY A 36 -4.67 -22.41 -20.42
C GLY A 36 -3.67 -22.00 -21.49
N ALA A 37 -2.49 -21.55 -21.04
CA ALA A 37 -1.28 -21.52 -21.84
C ALA A 37 -0.09 -21.82 -20.92
N GLU A 38 0.56 -22.96 -21.18
CA GLU A 38 1.87 -23.33 -20.65
C GLU A 38 2.95 -22.55 -21.42
N ALA A 39 3.94 -22.02 -20.71
CA ALA A 39 5.18 -21.52 -21.33
C ALA A 39 6.37 -21.89 -20.43
N GLU A 40 7.23 -22.74 -20.99
CA GLU A 40 8.49 -23.28 -20.44
C GLU A 40 9.65 -22.25 -20.52
N PRO A 41 10.79 -22.47 -19.81
CA PRO A 41 11.51 -21.43 -19.07
C PRO A 41 12.78 -20.88 -19.77
N ALA A 42 13.24 -19.68 -19.35
CA ALA A 42 14.64 -19.36 -19.00
C ALA A 42 14.93 -17.83 -18.98
N ARG A 43 15.49 -17.32 -17.87
CA ARG A 43 16.85 -16.71 -17.76
C ARG A 43 17.06 -16.11 -16.35
N ASP A 44 18.18 -16.49 -15.74
CA ASP A 44 18.53 -16.24 -14.33
C ASP A 44 18.70 -14.76 -13.97
N GLY A 45 18.03 -14.32 -12.89
CA GLY A 45 18.36 -13.11 -12.14
C GLY A 45 17.25 -12.51 -11.27
N ASP A 46 15.98 -12.64 -11.65
CA ASP A 46 14.94 -11.68 -11.22
C ASP A 46 13.59 -12.37 -10.97
N GLY A 47 13.40 -12.85 -9.74
CA GLY A 47 12.12 -13.37 -9.28
C GLY A 47 11.31 -12.26 -8.63
N THR A 48 10.02 -12.19 -8.96
CA THR A 48 9.05 -11.36 -8.21
C THR A 48 9.28 -11.51 -6.71
N PRO A 49 9.46 -10.41 -5.95
CA PRO A 49 9.81 -10.49 -4.54
C PRO A 49 8.73 -11.25 -3.76
N GLY A 50 9.19 -12.13 -2.85
CA GLY A 50 8.30 -12.85 -1.94
C GLY A 50 7.67 -11.90 -0.90
N ASP A 51 6.59 -12.36 -0.26
CA ASP A 51 5.76 -11.53 0.63
C ASP A 51 6.57 -10.86 1.76
N GLU A 52 7.57 -11.55 2.31
CA GLU A 52 8.43 -10.98 3.36
C GLU A 52 9.26 -9.81 2.85
N ALA A 53 9.89 -9.94 1.67
CA ALA A 53 10.66 -8.87 1.05
C ALA A 53 9.78 -7.67 0.69
N VAL A 54 8.54 -7.93 0.27
CA VAL A 54 7.54 -6.88 0.01
C VAL A 54 7.18 -6.14 1.29
N ARG A 55 6.94 -6.86 2.39
CA ARG A 55 6.65 -6.26 3.71
C ARG A 55 7.79 -5.40 4.21
N GLU A 56 9.02 -5.89 4.10
CA GLU A 56 10.21 -5.18 4.52
C GLU A 56 10.38 -3.86 3.75
N ALA A 57 10.30 -3.93 2.41
CA ALA A 57 10.41 -2.75 1.55
C ALA A 57 9.28 -1.75 1.78
N MET A 58 8.02 -2.20 1.83
CA MET A 58 6.86 -1.33 2.07
C MET A 58 6.92 -0.67 3.45
N THR A 59 7.40 -1.38 4.47
CA THR A 59 7.60 -0.82 5.82
C THR A 59 8.71 0.23 5.83
N ALA A 60 9.80 -0.01 5.09
CA ALA A 60 10.87 0.95 4.92
C ALA A 60 10.39 2.22 4.20
N VAL A 61 9.58 2.08 3.15
CA VAL A 61 8.96 3.23 2.46
C VAL A 61 7.96 3.96 3.37
N ALA A 62 7.13 3.23 4.13
CA ALA A 62 6.16 3.83 5.06
C ALA A 62 6.85 4.73 6.10
N ARG A 63 8.01 4.31 6.61
CA ARG A 63 8.84 5.13 7.53
C ARG A 63 9.33 6.44 6.91
N THR A 64 9.40 6.52 5.58
CA THR A 64 9.83 7.73 4.85
C THR A 64 8.64 8.61 4.48
N VAL A 65 7.53 8.02 4.02
CA VAL A 65 6.37 8.80 3.52
C VAL A 65 5.38 9.20 4.61
N TYR A 66 5.37 8.52 5.76
CA TYR A 66 4.51 8.89 6.88
C TYR A 66 5.13 9.96 7.77
N PRO A 67 4.31 10.82 8.40
CA PRO A 67 4.81 11.79 9.37
C PRO A 67 5.50 11.12 10.56
N GLU A 68 6.58 11.72 11.07
CA GLU A 68 7.35 11.21 12.23
C GLU A 68 6.50 11.03 13.50
N ALA A 69 5.36 11.71 13.60
CA ALA A 69 4.42 11.57 14.71
C ALA A 69 3.72 10.19 14.76
N VAL A 70 3.85 9.37 13.71
CA VAL A 70 3.21 8.06 13.59
C VAL A 70 4.18 6.95 14.06
N SER A 71 3.71 6.06 14.93
CA SER A 71 4.43 4.88 15.42
C SER A 71 3.63 3.59 15.12
N GLY A 72 4.19 2.41 15.37
CA GLY A 72 3.50 1.13 15.16
C GLY A 72 3.42 0.67 13.69
N LEU A 73 4.32 1.17 12.84
CA LEU A 73 4.28 0.98 11.40
C LEU A 73 4.38 -0.49 10.98
N ASP A 74 5.24 -1.27 11.63
CA ASP A 74 5.46 -2.68 11.26
C ASP A 74 4.14 -3.46 11.35
N ALA A 75 3.43 -3.36 12.49
CA ALA A 75 2.16 -4.04 12.71
C ALA A 75 1.03 -3.54 11.78
N PHE A 76 1.05 -2.25 11.42
CA PHE A 76 0.07 -1.66 10.51
C PHE A 76 0.29 -2.10 9.06
N VAL A 77 1.51 -1.96 8.54
CA VAL A 77 1.87 -2.34 7.17
C VAL A 77 1.70 -3.85 7.00
N ASP A 78 2.05 -4.65 8.01
CA ASP A 78 1.80 -6.09 7.97
C ASP A 78 0.32 -6.42 7.82
N GLY A 79 -0.53 -5.81 8.64
CA GLY A 79 -1.98 -6.03 8.59
C GLY A 79 -2.60 -5.52 7.29
N LEU A 80 -2.04 -4.46 6.70
CA LEU A 80 -2.46 -3.93 5.40
C LEU A 80 -2.13 -4.95 4.30
N LEU A 81 -0.89 -5.43 4.27
CA LEU A 81 -0.40 -6.35 3.25
C LEU A 81 -1.00 -7.75 3.34
N ASP A 82 -1.43 -8.20 4.53
CA ASP A 82 -2.23 -9.42 4.68
C ASP A 82 -3.49 -9.40 3.81
N GLY A 83 -4.13 -8.23 3.67
CA GLY A 83 -5.32 -8.06 2.83
C GLY A 83 -5.02 -7.73 1.36
N ARG A 84 -3.79 -7.35 1.03
CA ARG A 84 -3.40 -6.88 -0.32
C ARG A 84 -2.57 -7.87 -1.11
N LEU A 85 -1.86 -8.78 -0.46
CA LEU A 85 -1.02 -9.79 -1.11
C LEU A 85 -1.79 -11.10 -1.37
N ASP A 86 -3.07 -10.99 -1.72
CA ASP A 86 -4.03 -12.10 -1.87
C ASP A 86 -3.92 -12.91 -3.17
N GLY A 87 -2.91 -12.62 -3.99
CA GLY A 87 -2.71 -13.27 -5.30
C GLY A 87 -3.57 -12.70 -6.42
N SER A 88 -4.27 -11.59 -6.19
CA SER A 88 -4.95 -10.83 -7.25
C SER A 88 -3.96 -10.12 -8.18
N ALA A 89 -4.46 -9.61 -9.32
CA ALA A 89 -3.69 -8.75 -10.22
C ALA A 89 -3.17 -7.48 -9.51
N HIS A 90 -3.91 -6.96 -8.52
CA HIS A 90 -3.44 -5.84 -7.70
C HIS A 90 -2.22 -6.24 -6.86
N ALA A 91 -2.25 -7.44 -6.26
CA ALA A 91 -1.12 -8.00 -5.54
C ALA A 91 0.11 -8.16 -6.44
N GLU A 92 -0.06 -8.58 -7.69
CA GLU A 92 1.02 -8.65 -8.68
C GLU A 92 1.59 -7.26 -8.99
N GLY A 93 0.73 -6.24 -9.14
CA GLY A 93 1.13 -4.85 -9.33
C GLY A 93 1.97 -4.30 -8.19
N ILE A 94 1.58 -4.59 -6.93
CA ILE A 94 2.38 -4.25 -5.74
C ILE A 94 3.76 -4.90 -5.80
N ARG A 95 3.82 -6.22 -6.07
CA ARG A 95 5.11 -6.94 -6.11
C ARG A 95 6.02 -6.41 -7.22
N ALA A 96 5.46 -6.13 -8.40
CA ALA A 96 6.22 -5.57 -9.52
C ALA A 96 6.75 -4.17 -9.18
N ALA A 97 5.92 -3.28 -8.63
CA ALA A 97 6.35 -1.94 -8.25
C ALA A 97 7.43 -1.97 -7.15
N VAL A 98 7.31 -2.85 -6.16
CA VAL A 98 8.36 -3.03 -5.13
C VAL A 98 9.67 -3.56 -5.75
N ALA A 99 9.61 -4.47 -6.71
CA ALA A 99 10.79 -4.95 -7.42
C ALA A 99 11.52 -3.81 -8.14
N GLU A 100 10.80 -2.88 -8.75
CA GLU A 100 11.38 -1.69 -9.40
C GLU A 100 12.08 -0.77 -8.39
N VAL A 101 11.48 -0.53 -7.22
CA VAL A 101 12.09 0.29 -6.16
C VAL A 101 13.34 -0.40 -5.59
N GLU A 102 13.29 -1.70 -5.34
CA GLU A 102 14.44 -2.51 -4.89
C GLU A 102 15.58 -2.52 -5.91
N SER A 103 15.25 -2.65 -7.19
CA SER A 103 16.22 -2.61 -8.28
C SER A 103 16.91 -1.25 -8.36
N ALA A 104 16.14 -0.16 -8.28
CA ALA A 104 16.67 1.20 -8.26
C ALA A 104 17.55 1.46 -7.02
N ALA A 105 17.11 1.05 -5.83
CA ALA A 105 17.89 1.16 -4.60
C ALA A 105 19.25 0.48 -4.72
N ARG A 106 19.27 -0.78 -5.17
CA ARG A 106 20.51 -1.54 -5.36
C ARG A 106 21.39 -0.95 -6.45
N SER A 107 20.81 -0.46 -7.54
CA SER A 107 21.56 0.11 -8.65
C SER A 107 22.17 1.47 -8.33
N TRP A 108 21.49 2.32 -7.57
CA TRP A 108 21.90 3.72 -7.36
C TRP A 108 22.62 3.91 -6.03
N TYR A 109 22.19 3.18 -5.00
CA TYR A 109 22.69 3.31 -3.63
C TYR A 109 23.46 2.08 -3.14
N GLY A 110 23.42 0.96 -3.89
CA GLY A 110 24.19 -0.25 -3.56
C GLY A 110 23.64 -1.07 -2.39
N ALA A 111 22.42 -0.79 -1.93
CA ALA A 111 21.78 -1.45 -0.80
C ALA A 111 20.28 -1.68 -1.07
N PRO A 112 19.64 -2.66 -0.41
CA PRO A 112 18.18 -2.81 -0.45
C PRO A 112 17.49 -1.63 0.24
N VAL A 113 16.21 -1.40 -0.06
CA VAL A 113 15.47 -0.21 0.42
C VAL A 113 15.44 -0.14 1.95
N ALA A 114 15.36 -1.28 2.61
CA ALA A 114 15.32 -1.39 4.07
C ALA A 114 16.58 -0.89 4.77
N ASP A 115 17.74 -1.01 4.11
CA ASP A 115 19.05 -0.64 4.66
C ASP A 115 19.43 0.82 4.39
N LEU A 116 18.69 1.50 3.51
CA LEU A 116 18.91 2.90 3.19
C LEU A 116 18.56 3.82 4.36
N SER A 117 19.28 4.93 4.48
CA SER A 117 18.91 5.99 5.43
C SER A 117 17.55 6.59 5.06
N PRO A 118 16.83 7.23 6.00
CA PRO A 118 15.55 7.88 5.68
C PRO A 118 15.67 8.93 4.57
N ALA A 119 16.79 9.66 4.53
CA ALA A 119 17.06 10.67 3.50
C ALA A 119 17.30 10.01 2.14
N ASP A 120 18.13 8.97 2.06
CA ASP A 120 18.40 8.25 0.81
C ASP A 120 17.14 7.57 0.26
N ARG A 121 16.22 7.12 1.13
CA ARG A 121 14.91 6.60 0.70
C ARG A 121 14.01 7.68 0.11
N ASP A 122 14.00 8.88 0.69
CA ASP A 122 13.24 10.02 0.15
C ASP A 122 13.81 10.44 -1.21
N ASP A 123 15.15 10.55 -1.31
CA ASP A 123 15.84 10.88 -2.55
C ASP A 123 15.61 9.80 -3.62
N LEU A 124 15.67 8.51 -3.27
CA LEU A 124 15.33 7.41 -4.18
C LEU A 124 13.94 7.59 -4.81
N LEU A 125 12.91 7.86 -4.00
CA LEU A 125 11.54 8.03 -4.52
C LEU A 125 11.41 9.26 -5.43
N ARG A 126 12.11 10.35 -5.12
CA ARG A 126 12.15 11.56 -5.95
C ARG A 126 12.93 11.36 -7.25
N GLU A 127 14.05 10.67 -7.20
CA GLU A 127 14.86 10.33 -8.38
C GLU A 127 14.11 9.38 -9.32
N MET A 128 13.29 8.48 -8.78
CA MET A 128 12.34 7.68 -9.56
C MET A 128 11.18 8.51 -10.14
N GLY A 129 10.97 9.75 -9.67
CA GLY A 129 9.88 10.64 -10.09
C GLY A 129 8.52 10.29 -9.47
N ALA A 130 8.48 9.45 -8.43
CA ALA A 130 7.23 8.99 -7.81
C ALA A 130 6.50 10.10 -7.02
N ASP A 131 7.18 11.21 -6.71
CA ASP A 131 6.58 12.36 -6.03
C ASP A 131 5.80 13.28 -6.97
N VAL A 132 6.19 13.35 -8.25
CA VAL A 132 5.59 14.22 -9.27
C VAL A 132 4.75 13.49 -10.32
N ALA A 133 4.92 12.16 -10.46
CA ALA A 133 4.16 11.37 -11.41
C ALA A 133 2.65 11.35 -11.10
N GLU A 134 1.83 11.27 -12.14
CA GLU A 134 0.41 10.95 -12.00
C GLU A 134 0.25 9.47 -11.60
N GLU A 135 -0.80 9.12 -10.85
CA GLU A 135 -1.05 7.72 -10.55
C GLU A 135 -1.64 6.98 -11.76
N ASN A 136 -0.92 5.97 -12.26
CA ASN A 136 -1.39 5.15 -13.37
C ASN A 136 -0.87 3.70 -13.23
N PRO A 137 -1.75 2.72 -12.95
CA PRO A 137 -1.35 1.32 -12.75
C PRO A 137 -0.77 0.66 -14.00
N ASP A 138 -1.13 1.16 -15.19
CA ASP A 138 -0.64 0.68 -16.49
C ASP A 138 0.41 1.62 -17.10
N GLY A 139 0.89 2.58 -16.29
CA GLY A 139 1.81 3.64 -16.71
C GLY A 139 3.28 3.23 -16.71
N THR A 140 4.12 4.25 -16.77
CA THR A 140 5.58 4.19 -16.57
C THR A 140 5.93 3.71 -15.16
N THR A 141 7.20 3.35 -14.95
CA THR A 141 7.68 2.90 -13.63
C THR A 141 7.38 3.92 -12.52
N ALA A 142 7.58 5.22 -12.77
CA ALA A 142 7.27 6.27 -11.81
C ALA A 142 5.78 6.29 -11.42
N GLU A 143 4.89 6.21 -12.40
CA GLU A 143 3.44 6.22 -12.19
C GLU A 143 2.95 4.95 -11.47
N ARG A 144 3.54 3.78 -11.78
CA ARG A 144 3.24 2.52 -11.09
C ARG A 144 3.74 2.51 -9.65
N VAL A 145 4.94 3.02 -9.38
CA VAL A 145 5.46 3.18 -8.01
C VAL A 145 4.61 4.17 -7.22
N ARG A 146 4.20 5.28 -7.86
CA ARG A 146 3.24 6.21 -7.27
C ARG A 146 1.94 5.51 -6.90
N TYR A 147 1.37 4.72 -7.79
CA TYR A 147 0.09 4.02 -7.57
C TYR A 147 0.20 2.89 -6.52
N TYR A 148 1.08 1.92 -6.73
CA TYR A 148 1.11 0.66 -5.97
C TYR A 148 1.94 0.70 -4.68
N VAL A 149 2.82 1.70 -4.51
CA VAL A 149 3.68 1.82 -3.32
C VAL A 149 3.29 3.05 -2.52
N VAL A 150 3.50 4.24 -3.09
CA VAL A 150 3.33 5.50 -2.35
C VAL A 150 1.86 5.74 -2.00
N ASN A 151 0.96 5.69 -2.99
CA ASN A 151 -0.46 5.92 -2.75
C ASN A 151 -1.11 4.77 -1.99
N GLU A 152 -0.68 3.53 -2.17
CA GLU A 152 -1.20 2.40 -1.38
C GLU A 152 -0.98 2.64 0.13
N LEU A 153 0.21 3.11 0.51
CA LEU A 153 0.52 3.46 1.89
C LEU A 153 -0.25 4.71 2.35
N LEU A 154 -0.17 5.81 1.60
CA LEU A 154 -0.82 7.07 1.99
C LEU A 154 -2.34 6.93 2.10
N LEU A 155 -2.96 6.21 1.16
CA LEU A 155 -4.40 5.92 1.20
C LEU A 155 -4.75 5.10 2.43
N ALA A 156 -3.96 4.08 2.78
CA ALA A 156 -4.17 3.28 3.98
C ALA A 156 -4.04 4.13 5.26
N LEU A 157 -3.05 5.01 5.33
CA LEU A 157 -2.91 5.95 6.46
C LEU A 157 -4.16 6.82 6.58
N TYR A 158 -4.58 7.50 5.51
CA TYR A 158 -5.72 8.41 5.53
C TYR A 158 -7.06 7.72 5.78
N ALA A 159 -7.20 6.47 5.34
CA ALA A 159 -8.39 5.66 5.57
C ALA A 159 -8.45 5.06 6.98
N SER A 160 -7.31 5.02 7.69
CA SER A 160 -7.27 4.50 9.05
C SER A 160 -7.83 5.50 10.07
N PRO A 161 -8.44 5.05 11.18
CA PRO A 161 -8.89 5.93 12.25
C PRO A 161 -7.77 6.84 12.77
N THR A 162 -6.63 6.26 13.13
CA THR A 162 -5.48 7.00 13.66
C THR A 162 -4.91 8.00 12.65
N GLY A 163 -4.77 7.62 11.38
CA GLY A 163 -4.25 8.52 10.36
C GLY A 163 -5.26 9.61 9.96
N GLY A 164 -6.56 9.32 9.95
CA GLY A 164 -7.61 10.29 9.71
C GLY A 164 -7.68 11.38 10.78
N GLU A 165 -7.49 11.01 12.06
CA GLU A 165 -7.36 11.96 13.18
C GLU A 165 -6.13 12.88 13.00
N LEU A 166 -4.99 12.33 12.53
CA LEU A 166 -3.74 13.08 12.37
C LEU A 166 -3.88 14.27 11.42
N VAL A 167 -4.62 14.09 10.33
CA VAL A 167 -4.78 15.11 9.29
C VAL A 167 -6.14 15.82 9.34
N GLY A 168 -6.96 15.53 10.36
CA GLY A 168 -8.25 16.18 10.58
C GLY A 168 -9.31 15.85 9.51
N ILE A 169 -9.23 14.67 8.89
CA ILE A 169 -10.19 14.19 7.86
C ILE A 169 -11.15 13.13 8.39
N GLU A 170 -11.37 13.12 9.71
CA GLU A 170 -12.25 12.17 10.39
C GLU A 170 -13.64 12.09 9.73
N ASN A 171 -14.22 10.89 9.70
CA ASN A 171 -15.56 10.70 9.16
C ASN A 171 -16.60 11.53 9.95
N PRO A 172 -17.55 12.21 9.28
CA PRO A 172 -18.58 12.98 9.95
C PRO A 172 -19.56 12.10 10.73
N GLN A 173 -20.27 12.70 11.68
CA GLN A 173 -21.27 12.02 12.50
C GLN A 173 -22.33 11.32 11.63
N GLY A 174 -22.57 10.03 11.90
CA GLY A 174 -23.56 9.21 11.17
C GLY A 174 -23.01 8.40 10.00
N HIS A 175 -21.72 8.57 9.65
CA HIS A 175 -21.02 7.71 8.70
C HIS A 175 -20.21 6.63 9.43
N ALA A 176 -20.03 5.47 8.80
CA ALA A 176 -19.27 4.37 9.39
C ALA A 176 -17.85 4.85 9.76
N GLY A 177 -17.51 4.82 11.05
CA GLY A 177 -16.21 5.28 11.55
C GLY A 177 -16.13 6.76 11.96
N GLY A 178 -17.23 7.50 12.07
CA GLY A 178 -17.18 8.90 12.54
C GLY A 178 -16.81 9.05 14.03
N ALA A 179 -15.70 9.74 14.30
CA ALA A 179 -15.10 9.83 15.63
C ALA A 179 -15.76 10.88 16.55
N GLU A 180 -15.50 10.74 17.84
CA GLU A 180 -16.07 11.44 19.01
C GLU A 180 -15.74 12.94 19.08
N SER A 181 -14.83 13.41 18.23
CA SER A 181 -14.27 14.77 18.15
C SER A 181 -15.34 15.85 17.91
N TYR A 182 -16.42 15.51 17.19
CA TYR A 182 -17.59 16.38 17.02
C TYR A 182 -18.61 16.32 18.18
N ARG A 183 -18.41 15.47 19.20
CA ARG A 183 -19.26 15.43 20.41
C ARG A 183 -18.86 16.45 21.48
N GLN A 184 -17.63 16.98 21.44
CA GLN A 184 -17.23 18.04 22.36
C GLN A 184 -17.52 19.40 21.71
N GLY A 185 -18.63 20.03 22.12
CA GLY A 185 -18.92 21.42 21.75
C GLY A 185 -17.78 22.37 22.16
N PRO A 186 -17.72 23.57 21.56
CA PRO A 186 -16.63 24.52 21.82
C PRO A 186 -16.53 24.82 23.32
N ARG A 187 -15.29 24.86 23.83
CA ARG A 187 -14.98 25.37 25.17
C ARG A 187 -14.91 26.89 25.15
#